data_AF-L9XA41-F1
#
_entry.id   AF-L9XA41-F1
#
_cell.length_a   1.000
_cell.length_b   1.000
_cell.length_c   1.000
_cell.angle_alpha   90.00
_cell.angle_beta   90.00
_cell.angle_gamma   90.00
#
_symmetry.space_group_name_H-M   'P 1'
#
loop_
_entity.id
_entity.type
_entity.pdbx_description
1 polymer ?
#
loop_
_entity_poly.entity_id
_entity_poly.type
_entity_poly.pdbx_seq_one_letter_code
_entity_poly.pdbx_strand_id
1 'polypeptide(L)'
;METDPTRVAMVCVQNAGRSQMATAYAEREARGLEDAVEIVSGGTHPAESIHDVVREAMAEEGFDLSDRTPREVSEGELEACDYVATMGCSTLELDADTDV
;
A
#
# COMPACT_ATOMS: atom_id res chain seq x y z
N MET A 1 17.73 -20.61 -9.18
CA MET A 1 17.98 -19.34 -8.48
C MET A 1 16.59 -18.82 -8.19
N GLU A 2 16.12 -18.99 -6.95
CA GLU A 2 14.93 -18.28 -6.51
C GLU A 2 15.27 -16.79 -6.63
N THR A 3 14.46 -16.07 -7.38
CA THR A 3 14.63 -14.63 -7.58
C THR A 3 13.82 -14.00 -6.47
N ASP A 4 14.34 -12.98 -5.80
CA ASP A 4 13.56 -12.27 -4.78
C ASP A 4 12.23 -11.78 -5.39
N PRO A 5 11.11 -11.86 -4.65
CA PRO A 5 9.81 -11.47 -5.16
C PRO A 5 9.83 -9.98 -5.52
N THR A 6 9.15 -9.62 -6.61
CA THR A 6 8.98 -8.22 -6.98
C THR A 6 8.09 -7.51 -5.95
N ARG A 7 8.63 -6.49 -5.30
CA ARG A 7 7.97 -5.75 -4.23
C ARG A 7 7.25 -4.53 -4.77
N VAL A 8 5.96 -4.43 -4.49
CA VAL A 8 5.10 -3.33 -4.94
C VAL A 8 4.42 -2.64 -3.77
N ALA A 9 4.75 -1.37 -3.52
CA ALA A 9 4.13 -0.56 -2.49
C ALA A 9 2.92 0.23 -2.99
N MET A 10 1.81 0.15 -2.26
CA MET A 10 0.61 0.97 -2.44
C MET A 10 0.54 2.03 -1.35
N VAL A 11 0.69 3.30 -1.72
CA VAL A 11 0.89 4.38 -0.74
C VAL A 11 -0.14 5.49 -0.92
N CYS A 12 -0.86 5.84 0.16
CA CYS A 12 -1.74 7.01 0.21
C CYS A 12 -1.68 7.66 1.59
N VAL A 13 -2.13 8.91 1.75
CA VAL A 13 -1.82 9.72 2.95
C VAL A 13 -2.18 8.99 4.24
N GLN A 14 -3.41 8.52 4.36
CA GLN A 14 -3.92 7.96 5.61
C GLN A 14 -3.88 6.44 5.73
N ASN A 15 -3.45 5.73 4.68
CA ASN A 15 -3.59 4.27 4.59
C ASN A 15 -4.96 3.72 5.01
N ALA A 16 -6.02 4.50 4.79
CA ALA A 16 -7.38 4.20 5.23
C ALA A 16 -8.40 4.17 4.09
N GLY A 17 -7.95 4.40 2.86
CA GLY A 17 -8.81 4.44 1.68
C GLY A 17 -8.11 3.94 0.44
N ARG A 18 -7.60 4.84 -0.41
CA ARG A 18 -7.03 4.50 -1.72
C ARG A 18 -6.00 3.37 -1.68
N SER A 19 -5.00 3.43 -0.79
CA SER A 19 -4.02 2.34 -0.69
C SER A 19 -4.61 1.04 -0.17
N GLN A 20 -5.57 1.07 0.74
CA GLN A 20 -6.25 -0.15 1.21
C GLN A 20 -7.05 -0.82 0.09
N MET A 21 -7.80 -0.03 -0.68
CA MET A 21 -8.55 -0.52 -1.84
C MET A 21 -7.61 -1.13 -2.88
N ALA A 22 -6.56 -0.39 -3.25
CA ALA A 22 -5.57 -0.85 -4.23
C ALA A 22 -4.88 -2.14 -3.79
N THR A 23 -4.47 -2.23 -2.52
CA THR A 23 -3.85 -3.43 -1.94
C THR A 23 -4.79 -4.63 -2.02
N ALA A 24 -6.07 -4.48 -1.65
CA ALA A 24 -7.04 -5.59 -1.71
C ALA A 24 -7.21 -6.12 -3.14
N TYR A 25 -7.30 -5.23 -4.13
CA TYR A 25 -7.33 -5.65 -5.54
C TYR A 25 -6.04 -6.33 -5.96
N ALA A 26 -4.89 -5.73 -5.65
CA ALA A 26 -3.59 -6.29 -6.02
C ALA A 26 -3.38 -7.70 -5.44
N GLU A 27 -3.75 -7.93 -4.19
CA GLU A 27 -3.66 -9.26 -3.55
C GLU A 27 -4.58 -10.28 -4.22
N ARG A 28 -5.78 -9.87 -4.67
CA ARG A 28 -6.68 -10.75 -5.42
C ARG A 28 -6.08 -11.14 -6.77
N GLU A 29 -5.48 -10.20 -7.50
CA GLU A 29 -4.87 -10.46 -8.80
C GLU A 29 -3.53 -11.23 -8.67
N ALA A 30 -2.84 -11.11 -7.54
CA ALA A 30 -1.57 -11.80 -7.26
C ALA A 30 -1.74 -13.23 -6.69
N ARG A 31 -2.98 -13.75 -6.59
CA ARG A 31 -3.22 -15.12 -6.10
C ARG A 31 -2.49 -16.15 -6.97
N GLY A 32 -1.70 -17.01 -6.34
CA GLY A 32 -0.85 -18.00 -7.02
C GLY A 32 0.49 -17.45 -7.50
N LEU A 33 0.82 -16.20 -7.16
CA LEU A 33 2.11 -15.54 -7.44
C LEU A 33 2.78 -15.07 -6.15
N GLU A 34 2.44 -15.65 -5.00
CA GLU A 34 2.91 -15.20 -3.68
C GLU A 34 4.43 -15.32 -3.53
N ASP A 35 5.06 -16.28 -4.23
CA ASP A 35 6.53 -16.43 -4.26
C ASP A 35 7.21 -15.45 -5.24
N ALA A 36 6.44 -14.75 -6.07
CA ALA A 36 6.94 -13.88 -7.14
C ALA A 36 6.61 -12.40 -6.93
N VAL A 37 5.57 -12.09 -6.16
CA VAL A 37 5.10 -10.72 -5.92
C VAL A 37 4.77 -10.53 -4.44
N GLU A 38 5.37 -9.52 -3.84
CA GLU A 38 5.08 -9.08 -2.48
C GLU A 38 4.42 -7.70 -2.51
N ILE A 39 3.26 -7.58 -1.85
CA ILE A 39 2.49 -6.33 -1.82
C ILE A 39 2.66 -5.66 -0.47
N VAL A 40 3.10 -4.41 -0.50
CA VAL A 40 3.29 -3.55 0.67
C VAL A 40 2.22 -2.45 0.63
N SER A 41 1.65 -2.08 1.78
CA SER A 41 0.65 -1.01 1.87
C SER A 41 0.98 -0.10 3.03
N GLY A 42 0.84 1.22 2.85
CA GLY A 42 1.00 2.16 3.94
C GLY A 42 0.63 3.60 3.58
N GLY A 43 0.96 4.50 4.48
CA GLY A 43 0.69 5.93 4.34
C GLY A 43 1.61 6.81 5.15
N THR A 44 1.65 8.09 4.83
CA THR A 44 2.53 9.08 5.48
C THR A 44 1.94 9.63 6.78
N HIS A 45 0.62 9.62 6.92
CA HIS A 45 -0.11 10.09 8.09
C HIS A 45 -1.30 9.17 8.38
N PRO A 46 -1.06 7.95 8.90
CA PRO A 46 -2.09 6.93 9.05
C PRO A 46 -3.29 7.42 9.87
N ALA A 47 -4.50 7.07 9.44
CA ALA A 47 -5.69 7.29 10.26
C ALA A 47 -5.81 6.20 11.34
N GLU A 48 -6.71 6.40 12.31
CA GLU A 48 -6.96 5.41 13.37
C GLU A 48 -7.65 4.15 12.85
N SER A 49 -8.38 4.24 11.74
CA SER A 49 -9.12 3.12 11.13
C SER A 49 -9.36 3.35 9.64
N ILE A 50 -9.68 2.27 8.92
CA ILE A 50 -10.16 2.35 7.53
C ILE A 50 -11.48 3.11 7.50
N HIS A 51 -11.63 4.01 6.52
CA HIS A 51 -12.85 4.80 6.38
C HIS A 51 -14.06 3.91 6.14
N ASP A 52 -15.18 4.17 6.81
CA ASP A 52 -16.39 3.36 6.68
C ASP A 52 -16.88 3.25 5.23
N VAL A 53 -16.85 4.36 4.48
CA VAL A 53 -17.19 4.38 3.04
C VAL A 53 -16.32 3.43 2.21
N VAL A 54 -15.07 3.23 2.61
CA VAL A 54 -14.16 2.29 1.93
C VAL A 54 -14.52 0.86 2.29
N ARG A 55 -14.88 0.58 3.56
CA ARG A 55 -15.36 -0.74 3.98
C ARG A 55 -16.64 -1.12 3.27
N GLU A 56 -17.60 -0.19 3.20
CA GLU A 56 -18.87 -0.38 2.51
C GLU A 56 -18.64 -0.65 1.02
N ALA A 57 -17.91 0.22 0.33
CA ALA A 57 -17.65 0.07 -1.10
C ALA A 57 -16.89 -1.22 -1.44
N MET A 58 -15.96 -1.65 -0.58
CA MET A 58 -15.17 -2.85 -0.82
C MET A 58 -15.96 -4.13 -0.49
N ALA A 59 -16.88 -4.07 0.48
CA ALA A 59 -17.80 -5.17 0.78
C ALA A 59 -18.78 -5.44 -0.39
N GLU A 60 -19.21 -4.40 -1.12
CA GLU A 60 -20.02 -4.54 -2.34
C GLU A 60 -19.30 -5.39 -3.41
N GLU A 61 -17.97 -5.32 -3.44
CA GLU A 61 -17.10 -6.05 -4.37
C GLU A 61 -16.57 -7.39 -3.78
N GLY A 62 -17.04 -7.77 -2.59
CA GLY A 62 -16.70 -9.04 -1.93
C GLY A 62 -15.36 -9.05 -1.18
N PHE A 63 -14.81 -7.88 -0.85
CA PHE A 63 -13.63 -7.76 0.00
C PHE A 63 -14.01 -7.50 1.45
N ASP A 64 -13.38 -8.23 2.37
CA ASP A 64 -13.43 -7.92 3.79
C ASP A 64 -12.17 -7.16 4.21
N LEU A 65 -12.37 -5.94 4.69
CA LEU A 65 -11.29 -5.07 5.21
C LEU A 65 -11.38 -4.88 6.73
N SER A 66 -12.22 -5.63 7.45
CA SER A 66 -12.43 -5.44 8.90
C SER A 66 -11.16 -5.60 9.73
N ASP A 67 -10.26 -6.47 9.30
CA ASP A 67 -9.07 -6.86 10.05
C ASP A 67 -7.83 -6.05 9.65
N ARG A 68 -8.00 -5.04 8.79
CA ARG A 68 -6.91 -4.20 8.31
C ARG A 68 -6.80 -2.94 9.16
N THR A 69 -5.57 -2.62 9.53
CA THR A 69 -5.23 -1.44 10.30
C THR A 69 -4.37 -0.51 9.45
N PRO A 70 -4.73 0.78 9.32
CA PRO A 70 -3.85 1.74 8.69
C PRO A 70 -2.48 1.77 9.38
N ARG A 71 -1.41 1.83 8.60
CA ARG A 71 -0.05 1.90 9.13
C ARG A 71 0.80 2.92 8.38
N GLU A 72 1.83 3.37 9.08
CA GLU A 72 2.88 4.19 8.49
C GLU A 72 3.71 3.36 7.52
N VAL A 73 4.14 3.96 6.42
CA VAL A 73 5.17 3.39 5.57
C VAL A 73 6.50 4.06 5.87
N SER A 74 7.53 3.27 6.15
CA SER A 74 8.87 3.79 6.38
C SER A 74 9.63 3.99 5.06
N GLU A 75 10.62 4.89 5.07
CA GLU A 75 11.50 5.12 3.91
C GLU A 75 12.22 3.83 3.49
N GLY A 76 12.76 3.08 4.45
CA GLY A 76 13.44 1.81 4.16
C GLY A 76 12.53 0.74 3.53
N GLU A 77 11.23 0.75 3.81
CA GLU A 77 10.27 -0.12 3.11
C GLU A 77 10.07 0.32 1.66
N LEU A 78 10.01 1.63 1.41
CA LEU A 78 9.89 2.16 0.05
C LEU A 78 11.15 1.90 -0.77
N GLU A 79 12.34 2.09 -0.18
CA GLU A 79 13.63 1.82 -0.81
C GLU A 79 13.82 0.34 -1.14
N ALA A 80 13.22 -0.55 -0.33
CA ALA A 80 13.24 -1.99 -0.57
C ALA A 80 12.19 -2.46 -1.59
N CYS A 81 11.36 -1.57 -2.15
CA CYS A 81 10.36 -1.90 -3.17
C CYS A 81 10.87 -1.64 -4.58
N ASP A 82 10.57 -2.54 -5.52
CA ASP A 82 10.85 -2.34 -6.94
C ASP A 82 9.93 -1.28 -7.57
N TYR A 83 8.70 -1.20 -7.07
CA TYR A 83 7.69 -0.25 -7.54
C TYR A 83 6.95 0.41 -6.36
N VAL A 84 6.72 1.73 -6.49
CA VAL A 84 5.92 2.51 -5.54
C VAL A 84 4.79 3.21 -6.28
N ALA A 85 3.55 2.80 -6.02
CA ALA A 85 2.34 3.43 -6.53
C ALA A 85 1.79 4.43 -5.50
N THR A 86 1.98 5.73 -5.77
CA THR A 86 1.54 6.82 -4.88
C THR A 86 0.16 7.36 -5.29
N MET A 87 -0.71 7.59 -4.29
CA MET A 87 -2.10 8.01 -4.49
C MET A 87 -2.41 9.24 -3.63
N GLY A 88 -1.84 10.39 -4.02
CA GLY A 88 -1.99 11.67 -3.30
C GLY A 88 -1.08 11.82 -2.08
N CYS A 89 -0.12 10.91 -1.92
CA CYS A 89 1.00 11.02 -0.97
C CYS A 89 2.17 11.86 -1.49
N SER A 90 1.97 12.58 -2.61
CA SER A 90 3.01 13.24 -3.41
C SER A 90 4.17 13.71 -2.53
N THR A 91 5.26 12.92 -2.56
CA THR A 91 6.70 13.13 -2.30
C THR A 91 7.16 14.40 -1.53
N LEU A 92 6.33 15.04 -0.72
CA LEU A 92 6.61 16.34 -0.10
C LEU A 92 7.30 16.23 1.26
N GLU A 93 7.57 15.01 1.74
CA GLU A 93 8.28 14.76 3.00
C GLU A 93 9.27 13.59 2.89
N LEU A 94 9.57 13.12 1.68
CA LEU A 94 10.79 12.36 1.48
C LEU A 94 11.84 13.42 1.16
N ASP A 95 12.73 13.70 2.11
CA ASP A 95 13.90 14.55 1.89
C ASP A 95 14.71 13.93 0.74
N ALA A 96 14.37 14.31 -0.50
CA ALA A 96 15.25 14.13 -1.62
C ALA A 96 16.37 15.13 -1.38
N ASP A 97 17.41 14.69 -0.66
CA ASP A 97 18.71 15.33 -0.60
C ASP A 97 19.09 15.76 -2.02
N THR A 98 18.84 17.04 -2.31
CA THR A 98 19.26 17.68 -3.54
C THR A 98 20.32 18.69 -3.11
N ASP A 99 21.47 18.16 -2.72
CA ASP A 99 22.71 18.88 -2.91
C ASP A 99 22.94 19.02 -4.43
N VAL A 100 22.51 20.15 -4.99
CA VAL A 100 23.01 20.71 -6.25
C VAL A 100 23.35 22.18 -6.04
#